data_AF-A0A382IZP0-F1
#
_entry.id   AF-A0A382IZP0-F1
#
_cell.length_a   1.000
_cell.length_b   1.000
_cell.length_c   1.000
_cell.angle_alpha   90.00
_cell.angle_beta   90.00
_cell.angle_gamma   90.00
#
_symmetry.space_group_name_H-M   'P 1'
#
loop_
_entity.id
_entity.type
_entity.pdbx_description
1 polymer ?
#
loop_
_entity_poly.entity_id
_entity_poly.type
_entity_poly.pdbx_seq_one_letter_code
_entity_poly.pdbx_strand_id
1 'polypeptide(L)'
;MKRTKQEKLTALIATYGTVVTRAQLIEFEQAGHGSCQFVGDHYRTGRGQYTLPAVYDASVEPNKPSPRAKTVASPAITLDAPTASANTVVDEDASLSFAVDKSTSAEDILTRIEDLVSQSSALAQVPERNSAFVPFGEFSIIRKIIKSKQFHPVFITGLSGNGKTFQVEQACALEKVEHIRINITLETDEDDLIGGFRLKNGETVFELGPIPVAMLRGCPITIDEIDLASPKVMCLQPVLEGRALTIK
;
A
#
# COMPACT_ATOMS: atom_id res chain seq x y z
N MET A 1 26.94 -35.98 29.71
CA MET A 1 27.05 -34.61 30.26
C MET A 1 26.23 -33.68 29.36
N LYS A 2 25.31 -32.87 29.89
CA LYS A 2 24.50 -31.95 29.08
C LYS A 2 25.38 -30.77 28.66
N ARG A 3 25.67 -30.61 27.36
CA ARG A 3 26.37 -29.44 26.83
C ARG A 3 25.61 -28.16 27.15
N THR A 4 26.32 -27.11 27.53
CA THR A 4 25.72 -25.79 27.83
C THR A 4 25.13 -25.17 26.56
N LYS A 5 24.18 -24.22 26.69
CA LYS A 5 23.56 -23.57 25.51
C LYS A 5 24.61 -22.85 24.64
N GLN A 6 25.62 -22.26 25.27
CA GLN A 6 26.76 -21.64 24.59
C GLN A 6 27.58 -22.66 23.77
N GLU A 7 27.95 -23.79 24.37
CA GLU A 7 28.72 -24.84 23.67
C GLU A 7 27.98 -25.40 22.45
N LYS A 8 26.66 -25.54 22.54
CA LYS A 8 25.82 -25.99 21.41
C LYS A 8 25.79 -24.96 20.29
N LEU A 9 25.73 -23.69 20.63
CA LEU A 9 25.71 -22.60 19.66
C LEU A 9 27.04 -22.50 18.93
N THR A 10 28.16 -22.55 19.66
CA THR A 10 29.50 -22.59 19.06
C THR A 10 29.69 -23.82 18.15
N ALA A 11 29.20 -24.98 18.55
CA ALA A 11 29.26 -26.19 17.73
C ALA A 11 28.42 -26.07 16.45
N LEU A 12 27.20 -25.55 16.54
CA LEU A 12 26.35 -25.29 15.37
C LEU A 12 27.00 -24.30 14.39
N ILE A 13 27.59 -23.22 14.90
CA ILE A 13 28.33 -22.25 14.06
C ILE A 13 29.53 -22.90 13.39
N ALA A 14 30.27 -23.75 14.10
CA ALA A 14 31.42 -24.45 13.52
C ALA A 14 31.01 -25.45 12.43
N THR A 15 29.87 -26.12 12.57
CA THR A 15 29.43 -27.15 11.63
C THR A 15 28.66 -26.59 10.43
N TYR A 16 27.80 -25.59 10.64
CA TYR A 16 26.87 -25.10 9.61
C TYR A 16 26.96 -23.59 9.35
N GLY A 17 27.77 -22.87 10.13
CA GLY A 17 27.90 -21.41 10.04
C GLY A 17 26.91 -20.64 10.91
N THR A 18 26.95 -19.31 10.81
CA THR A 18 26.15 -18.39 11.63
C THR A 18 24.67 -18.35 11.28
N VAL A 19 24.27 -18.93 10.15
CA VAL A 19 22.87 -19.04 9.73
C VAL A 19 22.56 -20.51 9.50
N VAL A 20 21.58 -21.03 10.25
CA VAL A 20 21.21 -22.46 10.22
C VAL A 20 19.73 -22.63 9.90
N THR A 21 19.39 -23.74 9.27
CA THR A 21 18.01 -24.10 8.91
C THR A 21 17.38 -25.05 9.93
N ARG A 22 16.04 -25.15 9.94
CA ARG A 22 15.31 -26.09 10.81
C ARG A 22 15.69 -27.54 10.54
N ALA A 23 15.96 -27.89 9.28
CA ALA A 23 16.43 -29.23 8.92
C ALA A 23 17.80 -29.53 9.54
N GLN A 24 18.74 -28.58 9.46
CA GLN A 24 20.06 -28.71 10.09
C GLN A 24 19.98 -28.76 11.62
N LEU A 25 19.06 -28.03 12.25
CA LEU A 25 18.84 -28.15 13.70
C LEU A 25 18.32 -29.56 14.07
N ILE A 26 17.38 -30.10 13.30
CA ILE A 26 16.85 -31.45 13.53
C ILE A 26 17.94 -32.50 13.27
N GLU A 27 18.72 -32.35 12.20
CA GLU A 27 19.83 -33.24 11.87
C GLU A 27 20.90 -33.22 12.98
N PHE A 28 21.22 -32.04 13.50
CA PHE A 28 22.15 -31.89 14.62
C PHE A 28 21.62 -32.51 15.92
N GLU A 29 20.31 -32.42 16.18
CA GLU A 29 19.66 -33.12 17.29
C GLU A 29 19.69 -34.64 17.11
N GLN A 30 19.39 -35.14 15.90
CA GLN A 30 19.40 -36.55 15.54
C GLN A 30 20.81 -37.15 15.57
N ALA A 31 21.84 -36.36 15.29
CA ALA A 31 23.25 -36.73 15.46
C ALA A 31 23.67 -36.83 16.95
N GLY A 32 22.75 -36.59 17.90
CA GLY A 32 22.98 -36.82 19.33
C GLY A 32 23.59 -35.62 20.06
N HIS A 33 23.64 -34.44 19.46
CA HIS A 33 24.19 -33.23 20.10
C HIS A 33 23.22 -32.56 21.10
N GLY A 34 21.99 -33.08 21.21
CA GLY A 34 20.97 -32.70 22.19
C GLY A 34 20.12 -31.50 21.76
N SER A 35 18.98 -31.30 22.43
CA SER A 35 17.96 -30.36 21.93
C SER A 35 18.42 -28.90 21.78
N CYS A 36 18.00 -28.30 20.67
CA CYS A 36 18.24 -26.96 20.16
C CYS A 36 16.95 -26.11 20.15
N GLN A 37 15.91 -26.49 20.91
CA GLN A 37 14.63 -25.77 20.96
C GLN A 37 14.78 -24.28 21.30
N PHE A 38 15.74 -23.91 22.16
CA PHE A 38 16.02 -22.52 22.52
C PHE A 38 16.48 -21.66 21.32
N VAL A 39 17.06 -22.26 20.28
CA VAL A 39 17.39 -21.55 19.04
C VAL A 39 16.11 -21.17 18.29
N GLY A 40 15.13 -22.09 18.32
CA GLY A 40 13.81 -21.92 17.75
C GLY A 40 13.05 -20.71 18.31
N ASP A 41 13.15 -20.53 19.63
CA ASP A 41 12.38 -19.54 20.36
C ASP A 41 13.02 -18.14 20.30
N HIS A 42 14.35 -18.05 20.38
CA HIS A 42 15.05 -16.77 20.56
C HIS A 42 15.73 -16.23 19.30
N TYR A 43 16.13 -17.09 18.35
CA TYR A 43 17.04 -16.70 17.26
C TYR A 43 16.44 -16.90 15.87
N ARG A 44 15.11 -16.98 15.78
CA ARG A 44 14.39 -17.15 14.52
C ARG A 44 14.40 -15.85 13.73
N THR A 45 15.01 -15.88 12.55
CA THR A 45 15.12 -14.74 11.63
C THR A 45 14.28 -14.92 10.36
N GLY A 46 13.75 -16.13 10.12
CA GLY A 46 12.89 -16.42 8.97
C GLY A 46 12.05 -17.70 9.11
N ARG A 47 11.40 -18.13 8.02
CA ARG A 47 10.63 -19.38 8.00
C ARG A 47 11.58 -20.58 8.01
N GLY A 48 11.91 -21.06 9.20
CA GLY A 48 12.82 -22.20 9.39
C GLY A 48 14.30 -21.84 9.19
N GLN A 49 14.66 -20.57 9.31
CA GLN A 49 16.04 -20.09 9.37
C GLN A 49 16.27 -19.37 10.71
N TYR A 50 17.46 -19.58 11.25
CA TYR A 50 17.88 -19.10 12.55
C TYR A 50 19.28 -18.50 12.42
N THR A 51 19.48 -17.30 12.93
CA THR A 51 20.78 -16.63 12.92
C THR A 51 21.36 -16.69 14.32
N LEU A 52 22.51 -17.36 14.45
CA LEU A 52 23.13 -17.67 15.73
C LEU A 52 24.13 -16.57 16.11
N PRO A 53 23.97 -15.88 17.26
CA PRO A 53 24.96 -14.91 17.74
C PRO A 53 26.19 -15.61 18.32
N ALA A 54 27.39 -15.04 18.18
CA ALA A 54 28.61 -15.68 18.70
C ALA A 54 28.58 -15.95 20.23
N VAL A 55 27.79 -15.21 20.99
CA VAL A 55 27.58 -15.37 22.43
C VAL A 55 26.09 -15.51 22.72
N TYR A 56 25.73 -16.49 23.53
CA TYR A 56 24.40 -16.74 24.03
C TYR A 56 24.08 -15.73 25.14
N ASP A 57 23.01 -14.96 24.93
CA ASP A 57 22.47 -14.05 25.91
C ASP A 57 21.11 -14.57 26.39
N ALA A 58 20.97 -14.72 27.70
CA ALA A 58 19.74 -15.22 28.33
C ALA A 58 18.65 -14.14 28.46
N SER A 59 18.97 -12.88 28.18
CA SER A 59 18.06 -11.73 28.29
C SER A 59 17.26 -11.41 27.01
N VAL A 60 17.52 -12.12 25.91
CA VAL A 60 16.84 -11.91 24.62
C VAL A 60 15.43 -12.52 24.66
N GLU A 61 14.39 -11.70 24.51
CA GLU A 61 12.99 -12.15 24.47
C GLU A 61 12.69 -13.03 23.23
N PRO A 62 11.79 -14.02 23.33
CA PRO A 62 11.48 -14.93 22.23
C PRO A 62 10.75 -14.24 21.07
N ASN A 63 11.21 -14.46 19.84
CA ASN A 63 10.69 -13.80 18.64
C ASN A 63 9.39 -14.48 18.16
N LYS A 64 8.22 -13.87 18.42
CA LYS A 64 6.91 -14.40 17.96
C LYS A 64 6.75 -14.19 16.45
N PRO A 65 6.40 -15.22 15.67
CA PRO A 65 6.26 -15.10 14.21
C PRO A 65 4.95 -14.39 13.81
N SER A 66 5.03 -13.39 12.94
CA SER A 66 3.88 -12.89 12.18
C SER A 66 3.52 -13.86 11.02
N PRO A 67 2.23 -14.00 10.66
CA PRO A 67 1.80 -14.82 9.52
C PRO A 67 2.23 -14.21 8.16
N ARG A 68 2.48 -15.07 7.17
CA ARG A 68 3.22 -14.79 5.92
C ARG A 68 2.35 -14.95 4.67
N ALA A 69 2.49 -14.07 3.67
CA ALA A 69 2.02 -14.28 2.28
C ALA A 69 3.19 -14.67 1.31
N LYS A 70 2.86 -15.37 0.21
CA LYS A 70 3.71 -16.21 -0.68
C LYS A 70 4.29 -15.44 -1.89
N THR A 71 5.61 -15.46 -2.15
CA THR A 71 6.42 -16.11 -3.25
C THR A 71 6.03 -15.75 -4.71
N VAL A 72 6.93 -15.24 -5.59
CA VAL A 72 7.80 -15.97 -6.58
C VAL A 72 9.01 -15.10 -7.04
N ALA A 73 10.12 -15.73 -7.47
CA ALA A 73 11.49 -15.23 -7.65
C ALA A 73 11.87 -14.66 -9.06
N SER A 74 13.02 -13.96 -9.13
CA SER A 74 13.91 -13.88 -10.33
C SER A 74 15.38 -13.57 -9.92
N PRO A 75 16.39 -13.96 -10.74
CA PRO A 75 17.82 -13.83 -10.41
C PRO A 75 18.42 -12.44 -10.75
N ALA A 76 19.67 -12.24 -10.33
CA ALA A 76 20.42 -10.98 -10.18
C ALA A 76 20.48 -9.98 -11.36
N ILE A 77 20.53 -8.67 -11.05
CA ILE A 77 21.41 -7.59 -11.58
C ILE A 77 21.41 -6.39 -10.59
N THR A 78 22.56 -5.75 -10.43
CA THR A 78 22.91 -4.58 -9.60
C THR A 78 22.37 -3.23 -10.10
N LEU A 79 21.96 -2.39 -9.12
CA LEU A 79 21.83 -0.90 -9.03
C LEU A 79 21.35 -0.10 -10.28
N ASP A 80 20.17 0.52 -10.18
CA ASP A 80 19.94 1.96 -10.49
C ASP A 80 18.48 2.46 -10.30
N ALA A 81 18.36 3.79 -10.14
CA ALA A 81 17.19 4.71 -10.10
C ALA A 81 16.32 4.77 -8.81
N PRO A 82 15.90 5.99 -8.38
CA PRO A 82 15.02 6.15 -7.22
C PRO A 82 13.71 5.42 -7.50
N THR A 83 13.31 4.57 -6.57
CA THR A 83 12.08 3.79 -6.65
C THR A 83 10.91 4.76 -6.78
N ALA A 84 10.25 4.74 -7.94
CA ALA A 84 8.91 5.27 -8.04
C ALA A 84 8.03 4.41 -7.13
N SER A 85 7.61 4.95 -5.99
CA SER A 85 6.48 4.38 -5.26
C SER A 85 5.29 4.43 -6.19
N ALA A 86 4.93 3.28 -6.75
CA ALA A 86 3.56 3.04 -7.12
C ALA A 86 2.75 3.15 -5.83
N ASN A 87 2.06 4.28 -5.64
CA ASN A 87 1.02 4.37 -4.62
C ASN A 87 -0.16 3.52 -5.08
N THR A 88 -0.01 2.19 -5.02
CA THR A 88 -1.15 1.30 -4.87
C THR A 88 -1.64 1.50 -3.45
N VAL A 89 -2.74 2.24 -3.29
CA VAL A 89 -3.38 2.43 -1.99
C VAL A 89 -4.01 1.10 -1.60
N VAL A 90 -3.22 0.25 -0.96
CA VAL A 90 -3.69 -0.90 -0.17
C VAL A 90 -3.21 -0.68 1.25
N ASP A 91 -3.79 0.35 1.89
CA ASP A 91 -3.76 0.50 3.33
C ASP A 91 -5.19 0.24 3.83
N GLU A 92 -5.37 -0.78 4.68
CA GLU A 92 -6.68 -1.09 5.27
C GLU A 92 -7.21 0.07 6.13
N ASP A 93 -6.33 0.93 6.64
CA ASP A 93 -6.66 2.12 7.43
C ASP A 93 -7.06 3.36 6.58
N ALA A 94 -7.00 3.28 5.24
CA ALA A 94 -7.33 4.39 4.33
C ALA A 94 -8.81 4.46 3.93
N SER A 95 -9.60 3.50 4.40
CA SER A 95 -10.92 3.17 3.87
C SER A 95 -12.05 3.92 4.57
N LEU A 96 -12.78 4.77 3.82
CA LEU A 96 -13.99 5.43 4.34
C LEU A 96 -15.16 4.47 4.23
N SER A 97 -15.59 3.89 5.36
CA SER A 97 -16.62 2.86 5.38
C SER A 97 -17.72 3.13 6.40
N PHE A 98 -18.99 2.90 6.03
CA PHE A 98 -20.15 3.05 6.91
C PHE A 98 -21.10 1.85 6.83
N ALA A 99 -21.61 1.43 7.99
CA ALA A 99 -22.57 0.33 8.08
C ALA A 99 -23.93 0.80 7.57
N VAL A 100 -24.56 0.01 6.69
CA VAL A 100 -25.84 0.35 6.07
C VAL A 100 -26.90 -0.65 6.53
N ASP A 101 -27.85 -0.17 7.34
CA ASP A 101 -29.04 -0.92 7.73
C ASP A 101 -30.29 -0.43 7.01
N LYS A 102 -31.29 -1.31 6.83
CA LYS A 102 -32.59 -1.01 6.20
C LYS A 102 -33.38 0.12 6.88
N SER A 103 -33.01 0.54 8.08
CA SER A 103 -33.64 1.62 8.85
C SER A 103 -32.92 2.98 8.74
N THR A 104 -31.84 3.08 7.96
CA THR A 104 -31.03 4.30 7.88
C THR A 104 -31.64 5.30 6.90
N SER A 105 -31.95 6.52 7.36
CA SER A 105 -32.45 7.59 6.50
C SER A 105 -31.35 8.11 5.56
N ALA A 106 -31.72 8.60 4.37
CA ALA A 106 -30.78 9.18 3.40
C ALA A 106 -30.00 10.37 3.97
N GLU A 107 -30.61 11.16 4.85
CA GLU A 107 -29.99 12.31 5.53
C GLU A 107 -28.91 11.88 6.54
N ASP A 108 -29.13 10.76 7.24
CA ASP A 108 -28.15 10.20 8.18
C ASP A 108 -26.93 9.63 7.45
N ILE A 109 -27.13 9.08 6.25
CA ILE A 109 -26.04 8.57 5.40
C ILE A 109 -25.15 9.72 4.95
N LEU A 110 -25.73 10.83 4.50
CA LEU A 110 -24.97 12.01 4.07
C LEU A 110 -24.15 12.60 5.22
N THR A 111 -24.77 12.75 6.40
CA THR A 111 -24.08 13.30 7.58
C THR A 111 -22.91 12.41 8.01
N ARG A 112 -23.09 11.08 7.99
CA ARG A 112 -22.01 10.13 8.29
C ARG A 112 -20.89 10.15 7.25
N ILE A 113 -21.23 10.32 5.97
CA ILE A 113 -20.25 10.47 4.89
C ILE A 113 -19.45 11.76 5.11
N GLU A 114 -20.09 12.88 5.45
CA GLU A 114 -19.41 14.14 5.75
C GLU A 114 -18.47 14.03 6.97
N ASP A 115 -18.88 13.32 8.01
CA ASP A 115 -18.04 13.06 9.19
C ASP A 115 -16.81 12.19 8.85
N LEU A 116 -17.00 11.15 8.04
CA LEU A 116 -15.92 10.28 7.54
C LEU A 116 -14.98 11.04 6.59
N VAL A 117 -15.52 11.92 5.76
CA VAL A 117 -14.75 12.83 4.90
C VAL A 117 -14.09 13.93 5.72
N SER A 118 -14.48 14.20 6.95
CA SER A 118 -13.77 15.18 7.80
C SER A 118 -12.54 14.56 8.49
N GLN A 119 -12.58 13.26 8.77
CA GLN A 119 -11.44 12.51 9.26
C GLN A 119 -10.43 12.33 8.13
N SER A 120 -9.17 12.69 8.33
CA SER A 120 -8.11 12.65 7.32
C SER A 120 -8.09 11.32 6.56
N SER A 121 -8.68 11.28 5.37
CA SER A 121 -8.68 10.10 4.52
C SER A 121 -7.26 9.95 3.99
N ALA A 122 -6.62 8.81 4.23
CA ALA A 122 -5.27 8.58 3.73
C ALA A 122 -5.19 8.61 2.20
N LEU A 123 -6.32 8.53 1.48
CA LEU A 123 -6.41 8.68 0.03
C LEU A 123 -6.12 10.11 -0.45
N ALA A 124 -6.61 11.12 0.26
CA ALA A 124 -6.50 12.53 -0.14
C ALA A 124 -5.39 13.20 0.66
N GLN A 125 -4.23 13.39 0.02
CA GLN A 125 -3.07 14.01 0.67
C GLN A 125 -2.50 15.13 -0.19
N VAL A 126 -1.91 16.14 0.46
CA VAL A 126 -1.15 17.17 -0.25
C VAL A 126 0.21 16.57 -0.62
N PRO A 127 0.57 16.46 -1.92
CA PRO A 127 1.84 15.86 -2.30
C PRO A 127 3.03 16.69 -1.82
N GLU A 128 4.16 16.03 -1.58
CA GLU A 128 5.39 16.72 -1.21
C GLU A 128 6.01 17.47 -2.40
N ARG A 129 6.41 18.70 -2.14
CA ARG A 129 7.11 19.52 -3.12
C ARG A 129 8.55 19.05 -3.26
N ASN A 130 8.94 18.68 -4.46
CA ASN A 130 10.33 18.40 -4.79
C ASN A 130 11.07 19.69 -5.16
N SER A 131 12.17 19.98 -4.47
CA SER A 131 12.99 21.18 -4.70
C SER A 131 13.78 21.14 -6.01
N ALA A 132 14.06 19.94 -6.54
CA ALA A 132 14.76 19.74 -7.81
C ALA A 132 13.81 19.77 -9.03
N PHE A 133 12.49 19.85 -8.82
CA PHE A 133 11.54 19.94 -9.93
C PHE A 133 11.68 21.28 -10.65
N VAL A 134 11.98 21.20 -11.95
CA VAL A 134 11.98 22.36 -12.85
C VAL A 134 10.72 22.26 -13.71
N PRO A 135 9.83 23.28 -13.72
CA PRO A 135 8.69 23.32 -14.62
C PRO A 135 9.08 23.15 -16.09
N PHE A 136 8.38 22.29 -16.81
CA PHE A 136 8.60 22.05 -18.25
C PHE A 136 7.27 21.85 -18.99
N GLY A 137 7.30 21.94 -20.31
CA GLY A 137 6.13 21.73 -21.17
C GLY A 137 4.91 22.56 -20.74
N GLU A 138 3.76 21.91 -20.62
CA GLU A 138 2.48 22.54 -20.29
C GLU A 138 2.20 22.67 -18.79
N PHE A 139 3.22 22.58 -17.94
CA PHE A 139 3.09 22.71 -16.48
C PHE A 139 2.33 23.98 -16.06
N SER A 140 2.56 25.10 -16.75
CA SER A 140 1.89 26.36 -16.43
C SER A 140 0.37 26.31 -16.62
N ILE A 141 -0.11 25.52 -17.59
CA ILE A 141 -1.53 25.31 -17.87
C ILE A 141 -2.12 24.38 -16.81
N ILE A 142 -1.46 23.25 -16.53
CA ILE A 142 -1.88 22.28 -15.50
C ILE A 142 -2.05 22.98 -14.15
N ARG A 143 -1.06 23.79 -13.76
CA ARG A 143 -1.10 24.57 -12.53
C ARG A 143 -2.24 25.58 -12.50
N LYS A 144 -2.52 26.28 -13.62
CA LYS A 144 -3.66 27.21 -13.72
C LYS A 144 -5.00 26.50 -13.55
N ILE A 145 -5.14 25.30 -14.13
CA ILE A 145 -6.35 24.49 -14.02
C ILE A 145 -6.57 24.05 -12.57
N ILE A 146 -5.54 23.52 -11.89
CA ILE A 146 -5.64 23.16 -10.47
C ILE A 146 -5.99 24.38 -9.61
N LYS A 147 -5.35 25.52 -9.89
CA LYS A 147 -5.60 26.77 -9.17
C LYS A 147 -7.01 27.33 -9.38
N SER A 148 -7.63 27.09 -10.53
CA SER A 148 -8.97 27.61 -10.83
C SER A 148 -10.06 26.97 -9.97
N LYS A 149 -9.81 25.76 -9.45
CA LYS A 149 -10.79 24.93 -8.71
C LYS A 149 -12.09 24.68 -9.48
N GLN A 150 -12.08 24.87 -10.79
CA GLN A 150 -13.21 24.57 -11.66
C GLN A 150 -13.11 23.13 -12.13
N PHE A 151 -14.27 22.50 -12.35
CA PHE A 151 -14.32 21.19 -12.96
C PHE A 151 -13.79 21.26 -14.39
N HIS A 152 -12.64 20.63 -14.63
CA HIS A 152 -11.98 20.62 -15.92
C HIS A 152 -11.38 19.23 -16.17
N PRO A 153 -12.09 18.34 -16.87
CA PRO A 153 -11.54 17.04 -17.23
C PRO A 153 -10.46 17.24 -18.30
N VAL A 154 -9.23 16.80 -17.98
CA VAL A 154 -8.05 16.96 -18.85
C VAL A 154 -7.48 15.60 -19.17
N PHE A 155 -7.18 15.38 -20.44
CA PHE A 155 -6.43 14.22 -20.90
C PHE A 155 -5.00 14.63 -21.24
N ILE A 156 -4.02 14.06 -20.53
CA ILE A 156 -2.59 14.34 -20.73
C ILE A 156 -1.96 13.15 -21.44
N THR A 157 -1.43 13.37 -22.64
CA THR A 157 -0.78 12.33 -23.45
C THR A 157 0.67 12.67 -23.81
N GLY A 158 1.46 11.65 -24.17
CA GLY A 158 2.84 11.79 -24.63
C GLY A 158 3.66 10.52 -24.39
N LEU A 159 4.95 10.54 -24.72
CA LEU A 159 5.85 9.39 -24.51
C LEU A 159 6.01 9.03 -23.03
N SER A 160 6.15 7.74 -22.74
CA SER A 160 6.44 7.25 -21.39
C SER A 160 7.75 7.83 -20.86
N GLY A 161 7.86 8.00 -19.54
CA GLY A 161 9.06 8.53 -18.88
C GLY A 161 9.24 10.06 -18.92
N ASN A 162 8.40 10.82 -19.62
CA ASN A 162 8.48 12.29 -19.68
C ASN A 162 7.92 13.03 -18.46
N GLY A 163 7.69 12.35 -17.33
CA GLY A 163 7.22 12.99 -16.09
C GLY A 163 5.84 13.64 -16.17
N LYS A 164 4.91 13.10 -16.98
CA LYS A 164 3.52 13.62 -17.08
C LYS A 164 2.81 13.63 -15.73
N THR A 165 2.76 12.48 -15.08
CA THR A 165 2.13 12.34 -13.77
C THR A 165 2.83 13.19 -12.71
N PHE A 166 4.17 13.21 -12.76
CA PHE A 166 4.98 14.01 -11.83
C PHE A 166 4.70 15.52 -11.96
N GLN A 167 4.43 16.04 -13.16
CA GLN A 167 4.02 17.43 -13.33
C GLN A 167 2.71 17.75 -12.61
N VAL A 168 1.73 16.84 -12.64
CA VAL A 168 0.43 17.05 -11.97
C VAL A 168 0.62 17.03 -10.45
N GLU A 169 1.35 16.05 -9.92
CA GLU A 169 1.67 15.95 -8.49
C GLU A 169 2.39 17.20 -7.98
N GLN A 170 3.40 17.68 -8.71
CA GLN A 170 4.13 18.89 -8.33
C GLN A 170 3.28 20.15 -8.46
N ALA A 171 2.33 20.22 -9.39
CA ALA A 171 1.39 21.33 -9.47
C ALA A 171 0.45 21.37 -8.25
N CYS A 172 -0.06 20.22 -7.81
CA CYS A 172 -0.85 20.09 -6.58
C CYS A 172 -0.03 20.48 -5.34
N ALA A 173 1.23 20.01 -5.25
CA ALA A 173 2.15 20.34 -4.16
C ALA A 173 2.42 21.85 -4.05
N LEU A 174 2.61 22.54 -5.18
CA LEU A 174 2.84 23.98 -5.21
C LEU A 174 1.60 24.79 -4.78
N GLU A 175 0.41 24.36 -5.20
CA GLU A 175 -0.84 25.01 -4.82
C GLU A 175 -1.37 24.56 -3.44
N LYS A 176 -0.69 23.59 -2.81
CA LYS A 176 -1.05 22.98 -1.52
C LYS A 176 -2.48 22.45 -1.51
N VAL A 177 -2.85 21.77 -2.59
CA VAL A 177 -4.16 21.15 -2.76
C VAL A 177 -4.01 19.65 -2.53
N GLU A 178 -4.97 19.04 -1.84
CA GLU A 178 -5.06 17.59 -1.72
C GLU A 178 -5.15 16.95 -3.11
N HIS A 179 -4.59 15.77 -3.26
CA HIS A 179 -4.52 15.08 -4.54
C HIS A 179 -4.73 13.59 -4.30
N ILE A 180 -5.54 12.99 -5.17
CA ILE A 180 -5.73 11.54 -5.21
C ILE A 180 -5.12 11.02 -6.51
N ARG A 181 -4.28 10.00 -6.42
CA ARG A 181 -3.73 9.30 -7.58
C ARG A 181 -4.23 7.86 -7.57
N ILE A 182 -4.78 7.43 -8.70
CA ILE A 182 -5.17 6.04 -8.96
C ILE A 182 -4.38 5.56 -10.16
N ASN A 183 -3.76 4.38 -10.05
CA ASN A 183 -3.19 3.70 -11.20
C ASN A 183 -4.17 2.63 -11.69
N ILE A 184 -4.53 2.68 -12.97
CA ILE A 184 -5.44 1.71 -13.55
C ILE A 184 -4.67 0.46 -14.02
N THR A 185 -5.28 -0.70 -13.80
CA THR A 185 -4.84 -1.97 -14.36
C THR A 185 -6.00 -2.65 -15.08
N LEU A 186 -5.72 -3.70 -15.85
CA LEU A 186 -6.76 -4.48 -16.54
C LEU A 186 -7.78 -5.12 -15.57
N GLU A 187 -7.34 -5.40 -14.34
CA GLU A 187 -8.15 -6.01 -13.29
C GLU A 187 -8.95 -4.97 -12.47
N THR A 188 -8.73 -3.67 -12.70
CA THR A 188 -9.48 -2.62 -12.01
C THR A 188 -10.95 -2.64 -12.44
N ASP A 189 -11.83 -2.77 -11.46
CA ASP A 189 -13.27 -2.84 -11.64
C ASP A 189 -13.98 -1.56 -11.16
N GLU A 190 -15.29 -1.48 -11.36
CA GLU A 190 -16.11 -0.33 -10.95
C GLU A 190 -16.08 -0.12 -9.42
N ASP A 191 -16.14 -1.20 -8.66
CA ASP A 191 -16.08 -1.19 -7.19
C ASP A 191 -14.77 -0.56 -6.67
N ASP A 192 -13.67 -0.69 -7.41
CA ASP A 192 -12.37 -0.13 -7.01
C ASP A 192 -12.30 1.39 -7.21
N LEU A 193 -13.15 1.93 -8.09
CA LEU A 193 -13.20 3.36 -8.42
C LEU A 193 -14.29 4.10 -7.64
N ILE A 194 -15.49 3.52 -7.62
CA ILE A 194 -16.69 4.11 -7.02
C ILE A 194 -16.86 3.66 -5.56
N GLY A 195 -16.41 2.46 -5.23
CA GLY A 195 -16.66 1.84 -3.94
C GLY A 195 -17.66 0.71 -4.03
N GLY A 196 -17.68 -0.13 -3.01
CA GLY A 196 -18.50 -1.32 -2.98
C GLY A 196 -18.68 -1.84 -1.57
N PHE A 197 -19.51 -2.87 -1.44
CA PHE A 197 -19.71 -3.53 -0.15
C PHE A 197 -18.50 -4.42 0.18
N ARG A 198 -17.98 -4.25 1.40
CA ARG A 198 -16.89 -5.06 1.96
C ARG A 198 -17.33 -5.61 3.31
N LEU A 199 -16.87 -6.82 3.62
CA LEU A 199 -17.15 -7.45 4.91
C LEU A 199 -16.07 -7.00 5.91
N LYS A 200 -16.43 -6.18 6.90
CA LYS A 200 -15.54 -5.75 7.98
C LYS A 200 -16.10 -6.23 9.31
N ASN A 201 -15.30 -6.95 10.08
CA ASN A 201 -15.68 -7.46 11.40
C ASN A 201 -17.01 -8.27 11.45
N GLY A 202 -17.35 -8.95 10.35
CA GLY A 202 -18.58 -9.74 10.25
C GLY A 202 -19.83 -8.95 9.83
N GLU A 203 -19.70 -7.64 9.59
CA GLU A 203 -20.75 -6.78 9.07
C GLU A 203 -20.45 -6.37 7.62
N THR A 204 -21.51 -6.19 6.83
CA THR A 204 -21.42 -5.68 5.46
C THR A 204 -21.44 -4.16 5.50
N VAL A 205 -20.30 -3.56 5.20
CA VAL A 205 -20.07 -2.12 5.28
C VAL A 205 -19.86 -1.61 3.86
N PHE A 206 -20.49 -0.49 3.50
CA PHE A 206 -20.21 0.15 2.22
C PHE A 206 -18.95 0.99 2.35
N GLU A 207 -17.98 0.76 1.47
CA GLU A 207 -16.71 1.47 1.44
C GLU A 207 -16.63 2.33 0.19
N LEU A 208 -16.35 3.63 0.39
CA LEU A 208 -16.26 4.59 -0.71
C LEU A 208 -14.95 4.41 -1.47
N GLY A 209 -15.06 4.38 -2.80
CA GLY A 209 -13.92 4.40 -3.68
C GLY A 209 -13.31 5.79 -3.81
N PRO A 210 -12.11 5.90 -4.42
CA PRO A 210 -11.36 7.14 -4.53
C PRO A 210 -12.08 8.23 -5.33
N ILE A 211 -12.97 7.88 -6.27
CA ILE A 211 -13.71 8.87 -7.08
C ILE A 211 -14.72 9.66 -6.22
N PRO A 212 -15.69 9.04 -5.54
CA PRO A 212 -16.59 9.79 -4.66
C PRO A 212 -15.85 10.49 -3.53
N VAL A 213 -14.75 9.92 -3.00
CA VAL A 213 -13.91 10.61 -2.00
C VAL A 213 -13.35 11.91 -2.56
N ALA A 214 -12.81 11.91 -3.79
CA ALA A 214 -12.32 13.13 -4.45
C ALA A 214 -13.43 14.17 -4.63
N MET A 215 -14.63 13.72 -5.03
CA MET A 215 -15.78 14.58 -5.24
C MET A 215 -16.26 15.24 -3.95
N LEU A 216 -16.31 14.49 -2.85
CA LEU A 216 -16.73 14.99 -1.53
C LEU A 216 -15.69 15.95 -0.94
N ARG A 217 -14.39 15.67 -1.12
CA ARG A 217 -13.29 16.54 -0.70
C ARG A 217 -13.14 17.79 -1.57
N GLY A 218 -13.61 17.74 -2.82
CA GLY A 218 -13.36 18.79 -3.81
C GLY A 218 -11.89 18.88 -4.23
N CYS A 219 -11.18 17.74 -4.27
CA CYS A 219 -9.77 17.68 -4.62
C CYS A 219 -9.53 17.09 -6.02
N PRO A 220 -8.48 17.53 -6.75
CA PRO A 220 -8.09 16.93 -8.02
C PRO A 220 -7.77 15.44 -7.91
N ILE A 221 -8.19 14.67 -8.91
CA ILE A 221 -7.86 13.25 -9.06
C ILE A 221 -7.07 13.03 -10.35
N THR A 222 -6.05 12.17 -10.28
CA THR A 222 -5.28 11.72 -11.44
C THR A 222 -5.48 10.23 -11.62
N ILE A 223 -5.96 9.87 -12.81
CA ILE A 223 -6.14 8.48 -13.23
C ILE A 223 -5.01 8.15 -14.19
N ASP A 224 -4.02 7.43 -13.70
CA ASP A 224 -2.83 7.03 -14.44
C ASP A 224 -3.09 5.73 -15.21
N GLU A 225 -2.42 5.56 -16.34
CA GLU A 225 -2.54 4.36 -17.19
C GLU A 225 -3.98 4.01 -17.60
N ILE A 226 -4.82 5.03 -17.81
CA ILE A 226 -6.23 4.88 -18.23
C ILE A 226 -6.39 4.10 -19.55
N ASP A 227 -5.35 4.03 -20.37
CA ASP A 227 -5.33 3.22 -21.59
C ASP A 227 -5.32 1.71 -21.33
N LEU A 228 -4.93 1.26 -20.13
CA LEU A 228 -5.01 -0.13 -19.69
C LEU A 228 -6.39 -0.53 -19.15
N ALA A 229 -7.31 0.43 -19.05
CA ALA A 229 -8.63 0.23 -18.49
C ALA A 229 -9.47 -0.79 -19.27
N SER A 230 -10.22 -1.62 -18.53
CA SER A 230 -11.34 -2.36 -19.11
C SER A 230 -12.53 -1.43 -19.37
N PRO A 231 -13.52 -1.84 -20.20
CA PRO A 231 -14.75 -1.06 -20.42
C PRO A 231 -15.55 -0.73 -19.14
N LYS A 232 -15.24 -1.37 -18.00
CA LYS A 232 -15.88 -1.10 -16.70
C LYS A 232 -15.58 0.32 -16.18
N VAL A 233 -14.49 0.95 -16.64
CA VAL A 233 -14.15 2.34 -16.27
C VAL A 233 -15.14 3.37 -16.87
N MET A 234 -16.04 2.95 -17.76
CA MET A 234 -17.14 3.78 -18.25
C MET A 234 -18.11 4.27 -17.16
N CYS A 235 -18.05 3.72 -15.94
CA CYS A 235 -18.72 4.27 -14.77
C CYS A 235 -18.35 5.75 -14.50
N LEU A 236 -17.22 6.24 -15.01
CA LEU A 236 -16.78 7.63 -14.89
C LEU A 236 -17.49 8.60 -15.86
N GLN A 237 -18.19 8.10 -16.88
CA GLN A 237 -18.82 8.95 -17.90
C GLN A 237 -19.76 10.03 -17.31
N PRO A 238 -20.66 9.73 -16.35
CA PRO A 238 -21.51 10.75 -15.75
C PRO A 238 -20.70 11.88 -15.09
N VAL A 239 -19.61 11.53 -14.40
CA VAL A 239 -18.72 12.49 -13.74
C VAL A 239 -18.04 13.38 -14.78
N LEU A 240 -17.52 12.81 -15.86
CA LEU A 240 -16.89 13.54 -16.96
C LEU A 240 -17.85 14.48 -17.69
N GLU A 241 -19.13 14.13 -17.74
CA GLU A 241 -20.20 14.98 -18.28
C GLU A 241 -20.67 16.07 -17.29
N GLY A 242 -20.10 16.12 -16.08
CA GLY A 242 -20.49 17.07 -15.03
C GLY A 242 -21.80 16.72 -14.33
N ARG A 243 -22.26 15.47 -14.44
CA ARG A 243 -23.43 14.96 -13.73
C ARG A 243 -23.05 14.41 -12.36
N ALA A 244 -24.03 14.31 -11.47
CA ALA A 244 -23.85 13.65 -10.19
C ALA A 244 -23.55 12.16 -10.39
N LEU A 245 -22.64 11.63 -9.57
CA LEU A 245 -22.37 10.20 -9.46
C LEU A 245 -23.52 9.54 -8.70
N THR A 246 -24.10 8.47 -9.26
CA THR A 246 -25.16 7.69 -8.61
C THR A 246 -24.63 6.30 -8.28
N ILE A 247 -24.57 5.98 -6.98
CA ILE A 247 -24.20 4.65 -6.48
C ILE A 247 -25.51 3.88 -6.25
N LYS A 248 -25.62 2.65 -6.77
CA LYS A 248 -26.82 1.81 -6.70
C LYS A 248 -26.66 0.64 -5.76
#